data_AF-A0A2M8NML7-F1
#
_entry.id   AF-A0A2M8NML7-F1
#
_cell.length_a   1.000
_cell.length_b   1.000
_cell.length_c   1.000
_cell.angle_alpha   90.00
_cell.angle_beta   90.00
_cell.angle_gamma   90.00
#
_symmetry.space_group_name_H-M   'P 1'
#
loop_
_entity.id
_entity.type
_entity.pdbx_description
1 polymer ?
#
loop_
_entity_poly.entity_id
_entity_poly.type
_entity_poly.pdbx_seq_one_letter_code
_entity_poly.pdbx_strand_id
1 'polypeptide(L)'
;TNAGGGSILLNSIAAAVIGGTSLFGGAGKVSSALLGALVIASVDNGMGLLGLSSGVKFVVTGLVLLAAVVVDALARRNQTKSGVR
;
A
#
# COMPACT_ATOMS: atom_id res chain seq x y z
N THR A 1 0.06 18.34 -17.04
CA THR A 1 0.42 16.96 -17.47
C THR A 1 0.97 16.07 -16.35
N ASN A 2 0.94 16.47 -15.07
CA ASN A 2 1.52 15.70 -13.95
C ASN A 2 0.57 14.69 -13.29
N ALA A 3 -0.50 14.25 -13.95
CA ALA A 3 -1.52 13.40 -13.33
C ALA A 3 -1.01 11.99 -12.95
N GLY A 4 0.10 11.52 -13.52
CA GLY A 4 0.67 10.20 -13.23
C GLY A 4 1.74 10.17 -12.12
N GLY A 5 2.45 11.28 -11.88
CA GLY A 5 3.57 11.29 -10.93
C GLY A 5 3.12 11.03 -9.49
N GLY A 6 2.07 11.72 -9.04
CA GLY A 6 1.51 11.55 -7.70
C GLY A 6 0.91 10.17 -7.47
N SER A 7 0.19 9.61 -8.46
CA SER A 7 -0.42 8.28 -8.35
C SER A 7 0.63 7.16 -8.35
N ILE A 8 1.70 7.28 -9.13
CA ILE A 8 2.81 6.31 -9.12
C ILE A 8 3.50 6.28 -7.75
N LEU A 9 3.81 7.46 -7.18
CA LEU A 9 4.40 7.55 -5.85
C LEU A 9 3.48 6.96 -4.78
N LEU A 10 2.18 7.29 -4.83
CA LEU A 10 1.19 6.80 -3.87
C LEU A 10 1.03 5.27 -3.94
N ASN A 11 0.91 4.72 -5.16
CA ASN A 11 0.82 3.27 -5.37
C ASN A 11 2.08 2.54 -4.91
N SER A 12 3.27 3.14 -5.09
CA SER A 12 4.55 2.55 -4.69
C SER A 12 4.66 2.42 -3.17
N ILE A 13 4.26 3.46 -2.44
CA ILE A 13 4.24 3.44 -0.96
C ILE A 13 3.14 2.48 -0.47
N ALA A 14 1.98 2.46 -1.12
CA ALA A 14 0.88 1.58 -0.75
C ALA A 14 1.27 0.10 -0.90
N ALA A 15 1.92 -0.25 -2.00
CA ALA A 15 2.46 -1.59 -2.23
C ALA A 15 3.48 -2.01 -1.16
N ALA A 16 4.39 -1.12 -0.80
CA ALA A 16 5.39 -1.36 0.23
C ALA A 16 4.77 -1.61 1.62
N VAL A 17 3.76 -0.81 2.00
CA VAL A 17 3.05 -0.93 3.29
C VAL A 17 2.19 -2.19 3.33
N ILE A 18 1.39 -2.45 2.29
CA ILE A 18 0.57 -3.67 2.20
C ILE A 18 1.47 -4.91 2.23
N GLY A 19 2.62 -4.85 1.56
CA GLY A 19 3.65 -5.89 1.59
C GLY A 19 4.43 -5.99 2.91
N GLY A 20 4.13 -5.15 3.92
CA GLY A 20 4.77 -5.17 5.24
C GLY A 20 6.23 -4.74 5.25
N THR A 21 6.73 -4.13 4.16
CA THR A 21 8.11 -3.61 4.11
C THR A 21 8.24 -2.30 4.89
N SER A 22 9.34 -2.15 5.61
CA SER A 22 9.59 -0.98 6.46
C SER A 22 9.84 0.27 5.61
N LEU A 23 9.05 1.32 5.83
CA LEU A 23 9.27 2.64 5.24
C LEU A 23 10.53 3.34 5.78
N PHE A 24 10.95 2.98 6.99
CA PHE A 24 12.12 3.55 7.67
C PHE A 24 13.39 2.69 7.50
N GLY A 25 13.30 1.60 6.73
CA GLY A 25 14.40 0.65 6.54
C GLY A 25 14.53 -0.38 7.67
N GLY A 26 15.42 -1.36 7.48
CA GLY A 26 15.79 -2.35 8.50
C GLY A 26 14.92 -3.62 8.60
N ALA A 27 13.75 -3.69 7.94
CA ALA A 27 12.89 -4.88 7.95
C ALA A 27 12.01 -5.01 6.69
N GLY A 28 11.77 -6.24 6.22
CA GLY A 28 10.93 -6.56 5.06
C GLY A 28 11.68 -7.27 3.93
N LYS A 29 10.94 -7.92 3.01
CA LYS A 29 11.50 -8.63 1.85
C LYS A 29 10.96 -8.04 0.55
N VAL A 30 11.77 -8.00 -0.50
CA VAL A 30 11.31 -7.56 -1.84
C VAL A 30 10.13 -8.40 -2.33
N SER A 31 10.12 -9.70 -2.05
CA SER A 31 9.02 -10.60 -2.41
C SER A 31 7.68 -10.25 -1.76
N SER A 32 7.69 -9.68 -0.55
CA SER A 32 6.45 -9.25 0.11
C SER A 32 5.94 -7.92 -0.44
N ALA A 33 6.84 -7.00 -0.81
CA ALA A 33 6.48 -5.79 -1.55
C ALA A 33 5.89 -6.11 -2.94
N LEU A 34 6.40 -7.14 -3.63
CA LEU A 34 5.84 -7.60 -4.91
C LEU A 34 4.40 -8.10 -4.76
N LEU A 35 4.09 -8.83 -3.67
CA LEU A 35 2.72 -9.23 -3.35
C LEU A 35 1.82 -8.01 -3.08
N GLY A 36 2.32 -7.02 -2.34
CA GLY A 36 1.59 -5.76 -2.12
C GLY A 36 1.37 -4.96 -3.41
N ALA A 37 2.36 -4.95 -4.31
CA ALA A 37 2.26 -4.33 -5.62
C ALA A 37 1.22 -5.03 -6.51
N LEU A 38 1.13 -6.36 -6.44
CA LEU A 38 0.11 -7.12 -7.15
C LEU A 38 -1.30 -6.73 -6.67
N VAL A 39 -1.49 -6.59 -5.35
CA VAL A 39 -2.77 -6.13 -4.78
C VAL A 39 -3.14 -4.74 -5.29
N ILE A 40 -2.21 -3.78 -5.23
CA ILE A 40 -2.46 -2.42 -5.73
C ILE A 40 -2.74 -2.41 -7.24
N ALA A 41 -2.02 -3.21 -8.02
CA ALA A 41 -2.27 -3.35 -9.45
C ALA A 41 -3.66 -3.95 -9.73
N SER A 42 -4.10 -4.95 -8.97
CA SER A 42 -5.45 -5.50 -9.10
C SER A 42 -6.53 -4.47 -8.77
N VAL A 43 -6.31 -3.65 -7.73
CA VAL A 43 -7.24 -2.56 -7.37
C VAL A 43 -7.30 -1.50 -8.47
N ASP A 44 -6.16 -1.07 -9.01
CA ASP A 44 -6.12 -0.07 -10.09
C ASP A 44 -6.80 -0.58 -11.37
N ASN A 45 -6.56 -1.85 -11.73
CA ASN A 45 -7.27 -2.49 -12.83
C ASN A 45 -8.78 -2.58 -12.58
N GLY A 46 -9.22 -2.96 -11.37
CA GLY A 46 -10.63 -3.01 -11.00
C GLY A 46 -11.31 -1.63 -11.11
N MET A 47 -10.67 -0.57 -10.61
CA MET A 47 -11.14 0.80 -10.77
C MET A 47 -11.17 1.25 -12.24
N GLY A 48 -10.24 0.73 -13.06
CA GLY A 48 -10.24 0.91 -14.50
C GLY A 48 -11.45 0.29 -15.18
N LEU A 49 -11.79 -0.95 -14.84
CA LEU A 49 -12.97 -1.66 -15.36
C LEU A 49 -14.29 -0.98 -14.97
N LEU A 50 -14.33 -0.38 -13.77
CA LEU A 50 -15.47 0.41 -13.29
C LEU A 50 -15.58 1.80 -13.95
N GLY A 51 -14.63 2.18 -14.81
CA GLY A 51 -14.65 3.46 -15.51
C GLY A 51 -14.51 4.67 -14.60
N LEU A 52 -13.90 4.52 -13.42
CA LEU A 52 -13.78 5.61 -12.45
C LEU A 52 -12.90 6.75 -12.99
N SER A 53 -13.26 7.98 -12.69
CA SER A 53 -12.46 9.15 -13.06
C SER A 53 -11.15 9.18 -12.26
N SER A 54 -10.12 9.82 -12.83
CA SER A 54 -8.78 9.89 -12.21
C SER A 54 -8.80 10.48 -10.79
N GLY A 55 -9.65 11.48 -10.55
CA GLY A 55 -9.82 12.07 -9.22
C GLY A 55 -10.36 11.06 -8.20
N VAL A 56 -11.35 10.26 -8.58
CA VAL A 56 -11.92 9.21 -7.71
C VAL A 56 -10.89 8.12 -7.45
N LYS A 57 -10.15 7.68 -8.47
CA LYS A 57 -9.06 6.69 -8.31
C LYS A 57 -8.03 7.17 -7.30
N PHE A 58 -7.61 8.43 -7.38
CA PHE A 58 -6.62 9.00 -6.47
C PHE A 58 -7.10 9.01 -5.02
N VAL A 59 -8.36 9.41 -4.78
CA VAL A 59 -8.97 9.38 -3.43
C VAL A 59 -9.08 7.95 -2.91
N VAL A 60 -9.54 7.01 -3.73
CA VAL A 60 -9.70 5.61 -3.34
C VAL A 60 -8.35 4.97 -3.02
N THR A 61 -7.31 5.16 -3.85
CA THR A 61 -5.97 4.66 -3.53
C THR A 61 -5.43 5.27 -2.23
N GLY A 62 -5.69 6.56 -1.98
CA GLY A 62 -5.33 7.20 -0.71
C GLY A 62 -6.01 6.55 0.49
N LEU A 63 -7.30 6.20 0.38
CA LEU A 63 -8.05 5.48 1.41
C LEU A 63 -7.52 4.06 1.62
N VAL A 64 -7.18 3.34 0.54
CA VAL A 64 -6.59 2.00 0.62
C VAL A 64 -5.24 2.05 1.34
N LEU A 65 -4.38 3.03 1.02
CA LEU A 65 -3.12 3.24 1.71
C LEU A 65 -3.33 3.56 3.19
N LEU A 66 -4.27 4.45 3.53
CA LEU A 66 -4.60 4.78 4.92
C LEU A 66 -5.01 3.52 5.70
N ALA A 67 -5.92 2.71 5.15
CA ALA A 67 -6.36 1.47 5.75
C ALA A 67 -5.19 0.48 5.93
N ALA A 68 -4.34 0.34 4.92
CA ALA A 68 -3.16 -0.52 4.99
C ALA A 68 -2.19 -0.10 6.11
N VAL A 69 -1.90 1.21 6.22
CA VAL A 69 -1.02 1.77 7.27
C VAL A 69 -1.63 1.56 8.66
N VAL A 70 -2.95 1.75 8.82
CA VAL A 70 -3.61 1.54 10.11
C VAL A 70 -3.51 0.07 10.54
N VAL A 71 -3.77 -0.86 9.61
CA VAL A 71 -3.64 -2.30 9.88
C VAL A 71 -2.19 -2.67 10.20
N ASP A 72 -1.22 -2.17 9.42
CA ASP A 72 0.20 -2.40 9.64
C ASP A 72 0.66 -1.88 11.02
N ALA A 73 0.23 -0.67 11.41
CA ALA A 73 0.54 -0.09 12.72
C ALA A 73 -0.05 -0.91 13.89
N LEU A 74 -1.27 -1.41 13.73
CA LEU A 74 -1.92 -2.26 14.72
C LEU A 74 -1.24 -3.64 14.80
N ALA A 75 -0.91 -4.25 13.67
CA ALA A 75 -0.23 -5.53 13.60
C ALA A 75 1.17 -5.45 14.25
N ARG A 76 1.92 -4.37 14.01
CA ARG A 76 3.24 -4.14 14.62
C ARG A 76 3.18 -3.99 16.13
N ARG A 77 2.15 -3.31 16.67
CA ARG A 77 1.93 -3.21 18.13
C ARG A 77 1.74 -4.57 18.81
N ASN A 78 1.13 -5.53 18.10
CA ASN A 78 0.96 -6.88 18.64
C ASN A 78 2.27 -7.69 18.58
N GLN A 79 3.12 -7.46 17.58
CA GLN A 79 4.41 -8.14 17.47
C GLN A 79 5.42 -7.68 18.53
N THR A 80 5.39 -6.41 18.95
CA THR A 80 6.26 -5.91 20.03
C THR A 80 5.95 -6.56 21.40
N LYS A 81 4.74 -7.10 21.59
CA LYS A 81 4.35 -7.84 22.80
C LYS A 81 4.77 -9.31 22.79
N SER A 82 5.17 -9.86 21.64
CA SER A 82 5.52 -11.28 21.51
C SER A 82 7.02 -11.58 21.58
N GLY A 83 7.86 -10.55 21.78
CA GLY A 83 9.32 -10.68 21.97
C GLY A 83 9.71 -11.09 23.40
N VAL A 84 9.18 -12.21 23.88
CA VAL A 84 9.81 -13.01 24.94
C VAL A 84 10.04 -14.37 24.32
N ARG A 85 11.20 -14.54 23.68
CA ARG A 85 11.92 -15.79 23.47
C ARG A 85 13.20 -15.56 22.68
#